data_AF-A0A933W848-F1
#
_entry.id   AF-A0A933W848-F1
#
_cell.length_a   1.000
_cell.length_b   1.000
_cell.length_c   1.000
_cell.angle_alpha   90.00
_cell.angle_beta   90.00
_cell.angle_gamma   90.00
#
_symmetry.space_group_name_H-M   'P 1'
#
loop_
_entity.id
_entity.type
_entity.pdbx_description
1 polymer ?
#
loop_
_entity_poly.entity_id
_entity_poly.type
_entity_poly.pdbx_seq_one_letter_code
_entity_poly.pdbx_strand_id
1 'polypeptide(L)'
;ELHLLKSPDIANAVSNLQGKGSNRVEKVKYDEKEKKIYINPGQYFEGIEANIWQYQIGGYQVCDKWLKDRKGKVLSLNDIKHYCMIVSSLTKTIKIQKSIDDFYAGVEKDIIEIELKNNSKQ
;
A
#
# COMPACT_ATOMS: atom_id res chain seq x y z
N GLU A 1 1.37 -15.47 3.10
CA GLU A 1 2.80 -15.15 3.35
C GLU A 1 3.20 -13.68 3.16
N LEU A 2 2.54 -12.92 2.28
CA LEU A 2 2.89 -11.50 2.02
C LEU A 2 2.91 -10.64 3.30
N HIS A 3 1.89 -10.75 4.15
CA HIS A 3 1.77 -9.99 5.40
C HIS A 3 2.77 -10.39 6.50
N LEU A 4 3.46 -11.53 6.34
CA LEU A 4 4.57 -11.90 7.22
C LEU A 4 5.90 -11.30 6.74
N LEU A 5 5.89 -10.59 5.60
CA LEU A 5 7.08 -10.05 4.92
C LEU A 5 8.13 -11.12 4.59
N LYS A 6 7.71 -12.38 4.43
CA LYS A 6 8.59 -13.52 4.16
C LYS A 6 8.64 -13.93 2.69
N SER A 7 7.72 -13.41 1.87
CA SER A 7 7.66 -13.78 0.45
C SER A 7 8.80 -13.12 -0.34
N PRO A 8 9.54 -13.89 -1.17
CA PRO A 8 10.60 -13.34 -2.02
C PRO A 8 10.08 -12.29 -2.99
N ASP A 9 8.80 -12.34 -3.35
CA ASP A 9 8.22 -11.42 -4.33
C ASP A 9 8.18 -9.98 -3.78
N ILE A 10 8.30 -9.78 -2.48
CA ILE A 10 8.30 -8.46 -1.80
C ILE A 10 9.74 -7.92 -1.62
N ALA A 11 10.76 -8.71 -1.94
CA ALA A 11 12.16 -8.34 -1.77
C ALA A 11 12.60 -7.21 -2.72
N ASN A 12 11.90 -7.05 -3.86
CA ASN A 12 12.07 -5.90 -4.74
C ASN A 12 11.24 -4.73 -4.19
N ALA A 13 11.92 -3.78 -3.57
CA ALA A 13 11.33 -2.59 -2.98
C ALA A 13 10.68 -1.71 -4.06
N VAL A 14 9.38 -1.44 -3.94
CA VAL A 14 8.66 -0.51 -4.82
C VAL A 14 8.94 0.95 -4.45
N SER A 15 9.48 1.19 -3.25
CA SER A 15 9.81 2.51 -2.74
C SER A 15 11.23 2.54 -2.18
N ASN A 16 11.91 3.68 -2.29
CA ASN A 16 13.23 3.92 -1.72
C ASN A 16 13.22 5.21 -0.89
N LEU A 17 14.05 5.25 0.15
CA LEU A 17 14.29 6.50 0.87
C LEU A 17 15.30 7.34 0.08
N GLN A 18 14.89 8.53 -0.32
CA GLN A 18 15.68 9.48 -1.10
C GLN A 18 16.00 10.74 -0.31
N GLY A 19 16.98 11.50 -0.79
CA GLY A 19 17.41 12.78 -0.21
C GLY A 19 18.58 12.67 0.76
N LYS A 20 19.08 13.82 1.23
CA LYS A 20 20.21 13.92 2.16
C LYS A 20 19.71 14.32 3.54
N GLY A 21 20.13 13.62 4.58
CA GLY A 21 19.74 13.93 5.95
C GLY A 21 20.14 12.85 6.95
N SER A 22 19.59 12.95 8.16
CA SER A 22 19.95 12.11 9.31
C SER A 22 19.17 10.79 9.39
N ASN A 23 18.30 10.49 8.43
CA ASN A 23 17.30 9.43 8.48
C ASN A 23 16.36 9.52 9.70
N ARG A 24 16.30 10.67 10.37
CA ARG A 24 15.44 10.88 11.53
C ARG A 24 14.02 11.17 11.08
N VAL A 25 13.07 10.49 11.71
CA VAL A 25 11.65 10.79 11.53
C VAL A 25 11.28 11.98 12.41
N GLU A 26 10.97 13.11 11.79
CA GLU A 26 10.62 14.35 12.46
C GLU A 26 9.13 14.66 12.29
N LYS A 27 8.70 14.74 11.03
CA LYS A 27 7.31 15.05 10.66
C LYS A 27 6.94 14.26 9.41
N VAL A 28 5.98 13.36 9.59
CA VAL A 28 5.39 12.60 8.48
C VAL A 28 4.44 13.51 7.71
N LYS A 29 4.68 13.67 6.42
CA LYS A 29 3.79 14.41 5.51
C LYS A 29 3.72 13.68 4.17
N TYR A 30 2.51 13.36 3.73
CA TYR A 30 2.29 12.86 2.38
C TYR A 30 2.04 14.01 1.41
N ASP A 31 2.67 13.93 0.25
CA ASP A 31 2.41 14.76 -0.91
C ASP A 31 1.83 13.87 -2.01
N GLU A 32 0.54 14.05 -2.27
CA GLU A 32 -0.21 13.26 -3.25
C GLU A 32 0.19 13.59 -4.69
N LYS A 33 0.58 14.85 -4.98
CA LYS A 33 0.98 15.26 -6.33
C LYS A 33 2.29 14.62 -6.73
N GLU A 34 3.24 14.59 -5.79
CA GLU A 34 4.55 13.98 -6.02
C GLU A 34 4.59 12.49 -5.67
N LYS A 35 3.53 11.95 -5.05
CA LYS A 35 3.46 10.57 -4.56
C LYS A 35 4.59 10.25 -3.58
N LYS A 36 4.86 11.19 -2.67
CA LYS A 36 5.98 11.14 -1.72
C LYS A 36 5.52 11.20 -0.28
N ILE A 37 6.18 10.44 0.60
CA ILE A 37 6.04 10.57 2.05
C ILE A 37 7.33 11.16 2.61
N TYR A 38 7.28 12.40 3.06
CA TYR A 38 8.37 13.04 3.78
C TYR A 38 8.42 12.53 5.21
N ILE A 39 9.62 12.18 5.69
CA ILE A 39 9.89 11.89 7.11
C ILE A 39 10.52 13.08 7.82
N ASN A 40 11.15 13.97 7.06
CA ASN A 40 11.71 15.26 7.44
C ASN A 40 11.80 16.15 6.17
N PRO A 41 12.19 17.44 6.26
CA PRO A 41 12.21 18.33 5.10
C PRO A 41 13.13 17.88 3.95
N GLY A 42 14.18 17.10 4.24
CA GLY A 42 15.20 16.71 3.26
C GLY A 42 15.07 15.28 2.74
N GLN A 43 14.20 14.45 3.33
CA GLN A 43 14.16 13.02 3.05
C GLN A 43 12.73 12.49 2.94
N TYR A 44 12.52 11.62 1.96
CA TYR A 44 11.20 11.11 1.60
C TYR A 44 11.25 9.71 0.99
N PHE A 45 10.16 8.99 1.12
CA PHE A 45 9.85 7.79 0.33
C PHE A 45 9.08 8.18 -0.91
N GLU A 46 9.44 7.64 -2.08
CA GLU A 46 8.79 7.93 -3.36
C GLU A 46 7.96 6.74 -3.87
N GLY A 47 7.13 6.98 -4.90
CA GLY A 47 6.35 5.94 -5.56
C GLY A 47 5.15 5.45 -4.72
N ILE A 48 4.68 6.27 -3.79
CA ILE A 48 3.55 5.92 -2.92
C ILE A 48 2.26 6.51 -3.50
N GLU A 49 1.47 5.69 -4.17
CA GLU A 49 0.14 6.05 -4.65
C GLU A 49 -0.82 6.38 -3.49
N ALA A 50 -1.83 7.22 -3.76
CA ALA A 50 -2.78 7.68 -2.75
C ALA A 50 -3.54 6.52 -2.09
N ASN A 51 -3.91 5.49 -2.85
CA ASN A 51 -4.58 4.29 -2.32
C ASN A 51 -3.68 3.46 -1.39
N ILE A 52 -2.35 3.46 -1.59
CA ILE A 52 -1.39 2.81 -0.69
C ILE A 52 -1.27 3.64 0.58
N TRP A 53 -1.14 4.96 0.45
CA TRP A 53 -1.06 5.87 1.59
C TRP A 53 -2.31 5.76 2.46
N GLN A 54 -3.49 5.81 1.87
CA GLN A 54 -4.80 5.76 2.53
C GLN A 54 -5.20 4.35 3.00
N TYR A 55 -4.41 3.31 2.70
CA TYR A 55 -4.76 1.94 3.07
C TYR A 55 -4.85 1.77 4.59
N GLN A 56 -6.00 1.28 5.05
CA GLN A 56 -6.32 1.14 6.46
C GLN A 56 -6.64 -0.31 6.84
N ILE A 57 -6.21 -0.70 8.04
CA ILE A 57 -6.61 -1.95 8.68
C ILE A 57 -7.20 -1.57 10.04
N GLY A 58 -8.51 -1.77 10.19
CA GLY A 58 -9.27 -1.16 11.28
C GLY A 58 -9.18 0.37 11.21
N GLY A 59 -8.96 1.04 12.34
CA GLY A 59 -8.80 2.50 12.41
C GLY A 59 -7.40 3.02 12.08
N TYR A 60 -6.48 2.16 11.63
CA TYR A 60 -5.08 2.53 11.45
C TYR A 60 -4.69 2.61 9.98
N GLN A 61 -4.23 3.78 9.57
CA GLN A 61 -3.54 3.97 8.29
C GLN A 61 -2.12 3.44 8.40
N VAL A 62 -1.84 2.35 7.67
CA VAL A 62 -0.69 1.47 7.95
C VAL A 62 0.65 2.20 7.78
N CYS A 63 0.85 2.86 6.63
CA CYS A 63 2.09 3.59 6.32
C CYS A 63 2.33 4.75 7.29
N ASP A 64 1.30 5.55 7.54
CA ASP A 64 1.36 6.71 8.44
C ASP A 64 1.69 6.29 9.88
N LYS A 65 0.97 5.29 10.40
CA LYS A 65 1.17 4.78 11.76
C LYS A 65 2.59 4.27 11.96
N TRP A 66 3.11 3.46 11.03
CA TRP A 66 4.44 2.85 11.17
C TRP A 66 5.55 3.89 11.31
N LEU A 67 5.45 5.00 10.56
CA LEU A 67 6.39 6.11 10.64
C LEU A 67 6.18 6.94 11.91
N LYS A 68 4.93 7.23 12.28
CA LYS A 68 4.60 7.97 13.51
C LYS A 68 5.09 7.27 14.77
N ASP A 69 4.99 5.95 14.84
CA ASP A 69 5.50 5.13 15.95
C ASP A 69 7.05 5.20 16.08
N ARG A 70 7.72 5.73 15.06
CA ARG A 70 9.18 5.97 15.01
C ARG A 70 9.56 7.44 15.06
N LYS A 71 8.61 8.35 15.33
CA LYS A 71 8.91 9.78 15.48
C LYS A 71 10.00 10.00 16.52
N GLY A 72 11.00 10.82 16.18
CA GLY A 72 12.18 11.10 16.97
C GLY A 72 13.31 10.08 16.82
N LYS A 73 13.11 8.94 16.16
CA LYS A 73 14.13 7.90 15.95
C LYS A 73 14.81 8.05 14.59
N VAL A 74 16.04 7.57 14.50
CA VAL A 74 16.80 7.43 13.25
C VAL A 74 16.50 6.06 12.65
N LEU A 75 16.06 6.02 11.39
CA LEU A 75 15.79 4.78 10.68
C LEU A 75 17.12 4.12 10.27
N SER A 76 17.31 2.88 10.69
CA SER A 76 18.39 2.04 10.19
C SER A 76 18.12 1.57 8.76
N LEU A 77 19.13 1.02 8.08
CA LEU A 77 18.92 0.38 6.76
C LEU A 77 17.88 -0.74 6.82
N ASN A 78 17.82 -1.48 7.94
CA ASN A 78 16.82 -2.51 8.15
C ASN A 78 15.41 -1.92 8.32
N ASP A 79 15.27 -0.79 9.04
CA ASP A 79 13.99 -0.09 9.16
C ASP A 79 13.49 0.40 7.80
N ILE A 80 14.38 1.02 7.01
CA ILE A 80 14.08 1.50 5.66
C ILE A 80 13.62 0.34 4.79
N LYS A 81 14.40 -0.74 4.73
CA LYS A 81 14.04 -1.95 3.97
C LYS A 81 12.70 -2.53 4.43
N HIS A 82 12.48 -2.59 5.73
CA HIS A 82 11.23 -3.10 6.31
C HIS A 82 10.03 -2.25 5.90
N TYR A 83 10.16 -0.92 5.94
CA TYR A 83 9.12 -0.02 5.49
C TYR A 83 8.81 -0.19 4.00
N CYS A 84 9.84 -0.33 3.16
CA CYS A 84 9.65 -0.59 1.74
C CYS A 84 8.92 -1.92 1.48
N MET A 85 9.21 -2.96 2.27
CA MET A 85 8.48 -4.24 2.19
C MET A 85 7.01 -4.10 2.61
N ILE A 86 6.69 -3.26 3.60
CA ILE A 86 5.30 -2.95 3.97
C ILE A 86 4.58 -2.32 2.79
N VAL A 87 5.15 -1.26 2.19
CA VAL A 87 4.59 -0.59 1.01
C VAL A 87 4.35 -1.60 -0.12
N SER A 88 5.37 -2.39 -0.47
CA SER A 88 5.26 -3.42 -1.51
C SER A 88 4.16 -4.45 -1.21
N SER A 89 3.97 -4.83 0.05
CA SER A 89 2.93 -5.77 0.47
C SER A 89 1.54 -5.16 0.27
N LEU A 90 1.33 -3.91 0.69
CA LEU A 90 0.06 -3.22 0.50
C LEU A 90 -0.28 -3.06 -0.98
N THR A 91 0.69 -2.68 -1.81
CA THR A 91 0.51 -2.59 -3.26
C THR A 91 -0.02 -3.90 -3.86
N LYS A 92 0.50 -5.04 -3.41
CA LYS A 92 0.05 -6.35 -3.88
C LYS A 92 -1.32 -6.71 -3.34
N THR A 93 -1.58 -6.45 -2.06
CA THR A 93 -2.89 -6.68 -1.46
C THR A 93 -3.97 -5.92 -2.22
N ILE A 94 -3.76 -4.64 -2.51
CA ILE A 94 -4.70 -3.81 -3.28
C ILE A 94 -4.93 -4.40 -4.69
N LYS A 95 -3.87 -4.85 -5.38
CA LYS A 95 -4.00 -5.49 -6.70
C LYS A 95 -4.82 -6.78 -6.65
N ILE A 96 -4.58 -7.62 -5.65
CA ILE A 96 -5.30 -8.89 -5.47
C ILE A 96 -6.77 -8.62 -5.13
N GLN A 97 -7.04 -7.69 -4.21
CA GLN A 97 -8.41 -7.28 -3.87
C GLN A 97 -9.17 -6.81 -5.11
N LYS A 98 -8.56 -5.94 -5.91
CA LYS A 98 -9.16 -5.49 -7.17
C LYS A 98 -9.43 -6.64 -8.14
N SER A 99 -8.49 -7.59 -8.28
CA SER A 99 -8.69 -8.75 -9.14
C SER A 99 -9.84 -9.65 -8.67
N ILE A 100 -10.09 -9.72 -7.36
CA ILE A 100 -11.22 -10.46 -6.79
C ILE A 100 -12.52 -9.72 -7.09
N ASP A 101 -12.57 -8.41 -6.87
CA ASP A 101 -13.75 -7.59 -7.14
C ASP A 101 -14.15 -7.66 -8.63
N ASP A 102 -13.18 -7.55 -9.54
CA ASP A 102 -13.39 -7.65 -10.99
C ASP A 102 -13.94 -9.05 -11.38
N PHE A 103 -13.46 -10.11 -10.72
CA PHE A 103 -13.94 -11.48 -10.96
C PHE A 103 -15.39 -11.67 -10.50
N TYR A 104 -15.74 -11.22 -9.29
CA TYR A 104 -17.12 -11.32 -8.78
C TYR A 104 -18.10 -10.51 -9.64
N ALA A 105 -17.74 -9.31 -10.07
CA ALA A 105 -18.59 -8.50 -10.95
C ALA A 105 -18.86 -9.16 -12.31
N GLY A 106 -17.93 -10.00 -12.81
CA GLY A 106 -18.15 -10.82 -14.00
C GLY A 106 -19.19 -11.91 -13.76
N VAL A 107 -19.00 -12.69 -12.68
CA VAL A 107 -19.90 -13.79 -12.31
C VAL A 107 -21.33 -13.29 -12.04
N GLU A 108 -21.49 -12.15 -11.37
CA GLU A 108 -22.81 -11.57 -11.10
C GLU A 108 -23.57 -11.21 -12.39
N LYS A 109 -22.88 -10.65 -13.39
CA LYS A 109 -23.50 -10.35 -14.70
C LYS A 109 -23.96 -11.60 -15.41
N ASP A 110 -23.12 -12.64 -15.42
CA ASP A 110 -23.45 -13.92 -16.05
C ASP A 110 -24.69 -14.56 -15.41
N ILE A 111 -24.80 -14.52 -14.07
CA ILE A 111 -25.96 -15.05 -13.33
C ILE A 111 -27.24 -14.26 -13.68
N ILE A 112 -27.19 -12.93 -13.66
CA ILE A 112 -28.34 -12.07 -13.99
C ILE A 112 -28.81 -12.32 -15.43
N GLU A 113 -27.88 -12.44 -16.38
CA GLU A 113 -28.23 -12.77 -17.76
C GLU A 113 -28.93 -14.13 -17.90
N ILE A 114 -28.49 -15.14 -17.13
CA ILE A 114 -29.12 -16.46 -17.12
C ILE A 114 -30.56 -16.38 -16.57
N GLU A 115 -30.78 -15.69 -15.45
CA GLU A 115 -32.11 -15.51 -14.87
C GLU A 115 -33.07 -14.75 -15.80
N LEU A 116 -32.62 -13.68 -16.43
CA LEU A 116 -33.42 -12.92 -17.41
C LEU A 116 -33.80 -13.78 -18.61
N LYS A 117 -32.86 -14.58 -19.14
CA LYS A 117 -33.12 -15.51 -20.27
C LYS A 117 -34.09 -16.64 -19.89
N ASN A 118 -34.10 -17.06 -18.63
CA ASN A 118 -35.01 -18.10 -18.14
C ASN A 118 -36.43 -17.54 -17.92
N ASN A 119 -36.56 -16.33 -17.39
CA ASN A 119 -37.86 -15.69 -17.13
C ASN A 119 -38.56 -15.18 -18.39
N SER A 120 -37.83 -14.91 -19.47
CA SER A 120 -38.40 -14.50 -20.77
C SER A 120 -38.82 -15.66 -21.67
N LYS A 121 -38.62 -16.91 -21.22
CA LYS A 121 -39.08 -18.14 -21.89
C LYS A 121 -40.30 -18.78 -21.21
N GLN A 122 -40.79 -18.20 -20.11
CA GLN A 122 -42.09 -18.50 -19.48
C GLN A 122 -43.13 -17.48 -19.94
#